data_AF-A0A2M7WGK6-F1
#
_entry.id   AF-A0A2M7WGK6-F1
#
_cell.length_a   1.000
_cell.length_b   1.000
_cell.length_c   1.000
_cell.angle_alpha   90.00
_cell.angle_beta   90.00
_cell.angle_gamma   90.00
#
_symmetry.space_group_name_H-M   'P 1'
#
loop_
_entity.id
_entity.type
_entity.pdbx_description
1 polymer ?
#
loop_
_entity_poly.entity_id
_entity_poly.type
_entity_poly.pdbx_seq_one_letter_code
_entity_poly.pdbx_strand_id
1 'polypeptide(L)'
;MSSELRFNVADRRLEYRGSKKPVRMDAHEIVEFNNRHRTVLGNYKINLEEWQITTLDDRINGRSNLGALRNRQVRESAILAAALAAFAVGLHGFGSLKKYPKEQQNNDLINQLKRANDRTAAQVMAEVLQITTEMMPVGEEVVIESAITEGVRVKPGKEAGGNPTISVGSVFGKDEHRAQYGISLDSSVAMLSMGNDVIDGTGKSVKGQHSSFTALFVTESGVKRHLPDVYVQRWMGSKYFKEFNPREGTILDAAKVIADSYGLPSIDKLSAYFLDRDRHYIAMDALNANGVATPFDKDGDLFPCIVMGEEDIVFPDNRPLYSMIGEIGGSAEWAVGVLPLVWRGGQALGMLTSQSSLTRKDLSPEEMWKERFHYTEEEYMSIQDARFEQKPYFTIKDIIEDPFAGGISAFGAISDNYFYPPLKGVNADRDHEIVNVHIMVVNSLGILEHWDMAFKCNEGIDHTVALMMSPKEQLANLSGMALERKIGEILANKKLRKRFRLFFNNEYYPALIPVRDKMVLLREAMDTLIERGALNETDRIIAESVCRQAPEWFMNSE
;
A
#
# COMPACT_ATOMS: atom_id res chain seq x y z
N MET A 1 -25.05 -25.53 8.95
CA MET A 1 -23.59 -25.65 9.18
C MET A 1 -23.25 -24.77 10.37
N SER A 2 -22.43 -25.23 11.32
CA SER A 2 -22.20 -24.49 12.58
C SER A 2 -21.61 -23.11 12.28
N SER A 3 -22.27 -22.05 12.75
CA SER A 3 -21.89 -20.63 12.60
C SER A 3 -20.60 -20.25 13.33
N GLU A 4 -19.83 -21.24 13.81
CA GLU A 4 -18.62 -21.00 14.61
C GLU A 4 -17.36 -20.93 13.76
N LEU A 5 -17.29 -21.66 12.63
CA LEU A 5 -16.07 -21.73 11.81
C LEU A 5 -15.94 -20.57 10.81
N ARG A 6 -17.05 -20.07 10.27
CA ARG A 6 -17.08 -18.88 9.40
C ARG A 6 -17.58 -17.70 10.21
N PHE A 7 -16.77 -16.67 10.37
CA PHE A 7 -17.14 -15.50 11.17
C PHE A 7 -16.43 -14.23 10.71
N ASN A 8 -17.10 -13.11 10.93
CA ASN A 8 -16.58 -11.78 10.67
C ASN A 8 -15.60 -11.36 11.78
N VAL A 9 -14.38 -10.98 11.40
CA VAL A 9 -13.32 -10.54 12.33
C VAL A 9 -13.72 -9.25 13.06
N ALA A 10 -14.56 -8.41 12.46
CA ALA A 10 -15.08 -7.22 13.14
C ALA A 10 -15.95 -7.57 14.36
N ASP A 11 -16.68 -8.69 14.28
CA ASP A 11 -17.57 -9.18 15.34
C ASP A 11 -16.82 -10.06 16.35
N ARG A 12 -15.72 -10.70 15.91
CA ARG A 12 -14.86 -11.58 16.71
C ARG A 12 -13.39 -11.23 16.46
N ARG A 13 -12.96 -10.14 17.10
CA ARG A 13 -11.60 -9.59 16.96
C ARG A 13 -10.56 -10.57 17.48
N LEU A 14 -9.36 -10.49 16.94
CA LEU A 14 -8.23 -11.25 17.48
C LEU A 14 -7.79 -10.62 18.80
N GLU A 15 -7.32 -11.46 19.71
CA GLU A 15 -6.73 -11.08 20.97
C GLU A 15 -5.21 -11.10 20.84
N TYR A 16 -4.56 -10.04 21.31
CA TYR A 16 -3.12 -10.05 21.55
C TYR A 16 -2.87 -10.48 23.00
N ARG A 17 -2.15 -11.58 23.18
CA ARG A 17 -1.82 -12.18 24.49
C ARG A 17 -0.35 -12.04 24.86
N GLY A 18 0.45 -11.45 23.99
CA GLY A 18 1.86 -11.25 24.25
C GLY A 18 2.10 -10.32 25.43
N SER A 19 3.14 -10.62 26.20
CA SER A 19 3.55 -9.83 27.37
C SER A 19 4.71 -8.86 27.04
N LYS A 20 4.95 -8.62 25.75
CA LYS A 20 6.11 -7.85 25.29
C LYS A 20 5.93 -6.39 25.68
N LYS A 21 6.92 -5.86 26.39
CA LYS A 21 6.89 -4.49 26.90
C LYS A 21 7.45 -3.54 25.85
N PRO A 22 6.83 -2.37 25.64
CA PRO A 22 7.40 -1.34 24.80
C PRO A 22 8.73 -0.85 25.39
N VAL A 23 9.71 -0.65 24.51
CA VAL A 23 10.95 0.05 24.82
C VAL A 23 10.74 1.52 24.45
N ARG A 24 10.79 2.40 25.44
CA ARG A 24 10.69 3.85 25.23
C ARG A 24 12.06 4.39 24.85
N MET A 25 12.10 5.15 23.76
CA MET A 25 13.31 5.79 23.29
C MET A 25 13.65 6.99 24.17
N ASP A 26 14.93 7.20 24.42
CA ASP A 26 15.37 8.29 25.28
C ASP A 26 15.36 9.65 24.56
N ALA A 27 15.59 10.73 25.32
CA ALA A 27 15.58 12.07 24.79
C ALA A 27 16.66 12.31 23.71
N HIS A 28 17.80 11.62 23.80
CA HIS A 28 18.88 11.74 22.82
C HIS A 28 18.47 11.09 21.50
N GLU A 29 17.88 9.90 21.53
CA GLU A 29 17.36 9.21 20.35
C GLU A 29 16.28 10.02 19.64
N ILE A 30 15.40 10.68 20.39
CA ILE A 30 14.36 11.57 19.83
C ILE A 30 14.99 12.80 19.16
N VAL A 31 16.01 13.41 19.78
CA VAL A 31 16.76 14.53 19.19
C VAL A 31 17.48 14.09 17.91
N GLU A 32 18.12 12.93 17.90
CA GLU A 32 18.76 12.38 16.70
C GLU A 32 17.77 12.12 15.57
N PHE A 33 16.62 11.54 15.88
CA PHE A 33 15.53 11.33 14.91
C PHE A 33 15.10 12.66 14.31
N ASN A 34 14.76 13.65 15.15
CA ASN A 34 14.33 14.97 14.71
C ASN A 34 15.40 15.69 13.87
N ASN A 35 16.69 15.52 14.19
CA ASN A 35 17.77 16.11 13.43
C ASN A 35 17.92 15.47 12.04
N ARG A 36 17.89 14.14 11.94
CA ARG A 36 17.99 13.42 10.66
C ARG A 36 16.81 13.71 9.75
N HIS A 37 15.62 13.87 10.32
CA HIS A 37 14.38 14.12 9.56
C HIS A 37 13.95 15.59 9.57
N ARG A 38 14.82 16.53 9.96
CA ARG A 38 14.49 17.95 10.17
C ARG A 38 13.77 18.59 8.98
N THR A 39 14.21 18.32 7.77
CA THR A 39 13.61 18.90 6.55
C THR A 39 12.20 18.37 6.30
N VAL A 40 11.99 17.07 6.50
CA VAL A 40 10.67 16.42 6.36
C VAL A 40 9.71 16.97 7.42
N LEU A 41 10.11 16.88 8.69
CA LEU A 41 9.30 17.32 9.82
C LEU A 41 9.00 18.83 9.77
N GLY A 42 10.01 19.63 9.39
CA GLY A 42 9.88 21.07 9.19
C GLY A 42 8.95 21.47 8.04
N ASN A 43 8.75 20.60 7.03
CA ASN A 43 7.80 20.88 5.97
C ASN A 43 6.34 20.83 6.44
N TYR A 44 6.05 20.05 7.49
CA TYR A 44 4.73 19.94 8.11
C TYR A 44 4.64 20.63 9.47
N LYS A 45 5.71 21.32 9.89
CA LYS A 45 5.81 22.02 11.17
C LYS A 45 5.58 21.11 12.38
N ILE A 46 6.13 19.90 12.33
CA ILE A 46 6.03 18.93 13.41
C ILE A 46 7.40 18.58 14.00
N ASN A 47 7.41 17.98 15.18
CA ASN A 47 8.57 17.29 15.76
C ASN A 47 8.09 16.04 16.51
N LEU A 48 8.93 15.00 16.52
CA LEU A 48 8.71 13.84 17.37
C LEU A 48 8.95 14.23 18.84
N GLU A 49 7.99 13.93 19.72
CA GLU A 49 8.10 14.15 21.17
C GLU A 49 8.23 12.87 21.96
N GLU A 50 7.52 11.81 21.54
CA GLU A 50 7.63 10.50 22.17
C GLU A 50 7.71 9.40 21.10
N TRP A 51 8.48 8.37 21.40
CA TRP A 51 8.62 7.21 20.55
C TRP A 51 8.87 5.95 21.39
N GLN A 52 8.11 4.90 21.09
CA GLN A 52 8.25 3.58 21.71
C GLN A 52 8.21 2.50 20.64
N ILE A 53 8.88 1.37 20.90
CA ILE A 53 8.90 0.20 20.02
C ILE A 53 8.53 -1.04 20.82
N THR A 54 7.56 -1.80 20.34
CA THR A 54 7.24 -3.15 20.82
C THR A 54 7.65 -4.17 19.75
N THR A 55 8.69 -4.96 20.01
CA THR A 55 9.17 -5.99 19.06
C THR A 55 8.31 -7.25 19.15
N LEU A 56 7.42 -7.47 18.18
CA LEU A 56 6.48 -8.60 18.15
C LEU A 56 7.12 -9.91 17.69
N ASP A 57 8.14 -9.87 16.84
CA ASP A 57 8.98 -11.01 16.49
C ASP A 57 10.41 -10.52 16.25
N ASP A 58 11.40 -11.13 16.90
CA ASP A 58 12.82 -10.81 16.79
C ASP A 58 13.64 -11.95 16.15
N ARG A 59 12.98 -12.99 15.64
CA ARG A 59 13.63 -14.11 14.95
C ARG A 59 14.28 -13.63 13.66
N ILE A 60 15.62 -13.69 13.62
CA ILE A 60 16.40 -13.35 12.45
C ILE A 60 16.42 -14.54 11.47
N ASN A 61 16.01 -14.31 10.22
CA ASN A 61 15.94 -15.34 9.19
C ASN A 61 17.30 -15.84 8.68
N GLY A 62 18.40 -15.13 8.97
CA GLY A 62 19.77 -15.49 8.61
C GLY A 62 20.11 -15.38 7.12
N ARG A 63 19.23 -14.80 6.29
CA ARG A 63 19.35 -14.73 4.84
C ARG A 63 19.56 -13.31 4.30
N SER A 64 19.28 -12.28 5.09
CA SER A 64 19.45 -10.88 4.72
C SER A 64 20.48 -10.17 5.60
N ASN A 65 20.96 -9.00 5.16
CA ASN A 65 21.94 -8.19 5.89
C ASN A 65 21.60 -6.68 5.91
N LEU A 66 20.36 -6.30 5.59
CA LEU A 66 19.82 -4.92 5.44
C LEU A 66 20.44 -4.02 4.36
N GLY A 67 21.64 -4.33 3.84
CA GLY A 67 22.38 -3.52 2.85
C GLY A 67 22.28 -2.00 3.03
N ALA A 68 21.82 -1.25 2.02
CA ALA A 68 21.64 0.20 2.05
C ALA A 68 20.71 0.67 3.19
N LEU A 69 19.76 -0.16 3.63
CA LEU A 69 18.87 0.12 4.77
C LEU A 69 19.53 -0.10 6.14
N ARG A 70 20.83 -0.42 6.17
CA ARG A 70 21.68 -0.17 7.35
C ARG A 70 21.74 1.33 7.65
N ASN A 71 21.65 2.17 6.63
CA ASN A 71 21.49 3.60 6.82
C ASN A 71 20.19 3.87 7.59
N ARG A 72 20.35 4.37 8.82
CA ARG A 72 19.24 4.58 9.75
C ARG A 72 18.26 5.63 9.23
N GLN A 73 18.74 6.65 8.51
CA GLN A 73 17.88 7.68 7.93
C GLN A 73 17.00 7.11 6.82
N VAL A 74 17.55 6.37 5.86
CA VAL A 74 16.75 5.75 4.78
C VAL A 74 15.69 4.80 5.36
N ARG A 75 16.09 3.95 6.32
CA ARG A 75 15.18 3.00 6.97
C ARG A 75 14.04 3.69 7.70
N GLU A 76 14.34 4.67 8.53
CA GLU A 76 13.32 5.41 9.28
C GLU A 76 12.45 6.30 8.37
N SER A 77 12.98 6.78 7.24
CA SER A 77 12.18 7.55 6.28
C SER A 77 11.09 6.72 5.61
N ALA A 78 11.31 5.42 5.38
CA ALA A 78 10.25 4.52 4.92
C ALA A 78 9.12 4.40 5.97
N ILE A 79 9.49 4.28 7.25
CA ILE A 79 8.54 4.26 8.38
C ILE A 79 7.80 5.60 8.47
N LEU A 80 8.53 6.71 8.39
CA LEU A 80 7.99 8.07 8.46
C LEU A 80 7.06 8.37 7.28
N ALA A 81 7.35 7.84 6.08
CA ALA A 81 6.50 7.99 4.91
C ALA A 81 5.12 7.35 5.13
N ALA A 82 5.08 6.14 5.68
CA ALA A 82 3.82 5.49 6.07
C ALA A 82 3.15 6.23 7.25
N ALA A 83 3.91 6.62 8.27
CA ALA A 83 3.39 7.32 9.45
C ALA A 83 2.70 8.64 9.08
N LEU A 84 3.36 9.50 8.29
CA LEU A 84 2.82 10.82 7.95
C LEU A 84 1.69 10.73 6.92
N ALA A 85 1.71 9.73 6.03
CA ALA A 85 0.56 9.46 5.15
C ALA A 85 -0.67 9.05 5.99
N ALA A 86 -0.49 8.17 6.98
CA ALA A 86 -1.55 7.79 7.91
C ALA A 86 -2.02 8.99 8.75
N PHE A 87 -1.10 9.81 9.29
CA PHE A 87 -1.40 11.07 9.99
C PHE A 87 -2.35 11.93 9.15
N ALA A 88 -1.95 12.23 7.91
CA ALA A 88 -2.69 13.13 7.04
C ALA A 88 -4.11 12.62 6.78
N VAL A 89 -4.25 11.35 6.41
CA VAL A 89 -5.57 10.74 6.15
C VAL A 89 -6.38 10.59 7.43
N GLY A 90 -5.75 10.22 8.54
CA GLY A 90 -6.39 10.01 9.84
C GLY A 90 -7.09 11.26 10.37
N LEU A 91 -6.49 12.44 10.17
CA LEU A 91 -7.08 13.70 10.64
C LEU A 91 -8.00 14.37 9.59
N HIS A 92 -7.66 14.27 8.30
CA HIS A 92 -8.40 14.96 7.24
C HIS A 92 -9.53 14.12 6.65
N GLY A 93 -9.21 12.86 6.32
CA GLY A 93 -9.98 12.00 5.42
C GLY A 93 -10.75 10.85 6.10
N PHE A 94 -10.33 10.42 7.29
CA PHE A 94 -10.97 9.32 8.01
C PHE A 94 -12.39 9.68 8.45
N GLY A 95 -13.35 8.81 8.14
CA GLY A 95 -14.76 9.07 8.42
C GLY A 95 -15.35 10.27 7.69
N SER A 96 -14.70 10.77 6.63
CA SER A 96 -15.14 11.94 5.87
C SER A 96 -16.57 11.83 5.33
N LEU A 97 -17.04 10.60 5.03
CA LEU A 97 -18.41 10.36 4.59
C LEU A 97 -19.45 10.77 5.66
N LYS A 98 -19.10 10.65 6.95
CA LYS A 98 -19.98 11.02 8.08
C LYS A 98 -20.24 12.53 8.17
N LYS A 99 -19.46 13.36 7.46
CA LYS A 99 -19.66 14.81 7.36
C LYS A 99 -20.88 15.17 6.49
N TYR A 100 -21.42 14.21 5.72
CA TYR A 100 -22.54 14.41 4.81
C TYR A 100 -23.82 13.72 5.31
N PRO A 101 -25.01 14.31 5.06
CA PRO A 101 -26.31 13.66 5.33
C PRO A 101 -26.42 12.29 4.63
N LYS A 102 -27.14 11.34 5.24
CA LYS A 102 -27.25 9.96 4.73
C LYS A 102 -27.78 9.89 3.29
N GLU A 103 -28.64 10.83 2.91
CA GLU A 103 -29.24 10.93 1.58
C GLU A 103 -28.22 11.29 0.50
N GLN A 104 -27.10 11.94 0.88
CA GLN A 104 -26.02 12.33 -0.02
C GLN A 104 -24.90 11.28 -0.09
N GLN A 105 -24.90 10.27 0.79
CA GLN A 105 -23.88 9.22 0.86
C GLN A 105 -24.06 8.15 -0.25
N ASN A 106 -24.01 8.59 -1.50
CA ASN A 106 -24.09 7.75 -2.68
C ASN A 106 -22.69 7.25 -3.12
N ASN A 107 -22.65 6.35 -4.11
CA ASN A 107 -21.40 5.77 -4.60
C ASN A 107 -20.45 6.81 -5.21
N ASP A 108 -20.98 7.87 -5.84
CA ASP A 108 -20.16 8.91 -6.47
C ASP A 108 -19.40 9.72 -5.42
N LEU A 109 -20.09 10.13 -4.34
CA LEU A 109 -19.46 10.80 -3.21
C LEU A 109 -18.44 9.89 -2.52
N ILE A 110 -18.77 8.61 -2.31
CA ILE A 110 -17.82 7.65 -1.73
C ILE A 110 -16.56 7.56 -2.59
N ASN A 111 -16.70 7.42 -3.91
CA ASN A 111 -15.55 7.34 -4.83
C ASN A 111 -14.75 8.65 -4.86
N GLN A 112 -15.40 9.80 -4.82
CA GLN A 112 -14.74 11.10 -4.74
C GLN A 112 -13.90 11.22 -3.45
N LEU A 113 -14.46 10.84 -2.30
CA LEU A 113 -13.76 10.85 -1.02
C LEU A 113 -12.63 9.83 -0.97
N LYS A 114 -12.81 8.63 -1.55
CA LYS A 114 -11.75 7.63 -1.65
C LYS A 114 -10.53 8.20 -2.38
N ARG A 115 -10.78 8.77 -3.57
CA ARG A 115 -9.72 9.41 -4.37
C ARG A 115 -9.05 10.59 -3.67
N ALA A 116 -9.78 11.32 -2.83
CA ALA A 116 -9.20 12.38 -2.01
C ALA A 116 -8.25 11.84 -0.94
N ASN A 117 -8.62 10.74 -0.29
CA ASN A 117 -7.76 10.06 0.68
C ASN A 117 -6.52 9.46 0.00
N ASP A 118 -6.68 8.69 -1.08
CA ASP A 118 -5.57 8.05 -1.79
C ASP A 118 -4.57 9.11 -2.31
N ARG A 119 -5.07 10.20 -2.89
CA ARG A 119 -4.25 11.35 -3.30
C ARG A 119 -3.45 11.97 -2.16
N THR A 120 -4.07 12.14 -1.00
CA THR A 120 -3.41 12.74 0.16
C THR A 120 -2.33 11.81 0.70
N ALA A 121 -2.60 10.52 0.81
CA ALA A 121 -1.62 9.52 1.22
C ALA A 121 -0.45 9.45 0.24
N ALA A 122 -0.73 9.31 -1.07
CA ALA A 122 0.27 9.27 -2.13
C ALA A 122 1.16 10.52 -2.12
N GLN A 123 0.55 11.70 -1.94
CA GLN A 123 1.26 12.97 -1.91
C GLN A 123 2.25 13.03 -0.73
N VAL A 124 1.78 12.76 0.48
CA VAL A 124 2.63 12.85 1.69
C VAL A 124 3.73 11.78 1.64
N MET A 125 3.39 10.55 1.26
CA MET A 125 4.35 9.47 1.12
C MET A 125 5.45 9.82 0.11
N ALA A 126 5.08 10.30 -1.09
CA ALA A 126 6.02 10.71 -2.12
C ALA A 126 6.90 11.90 -1.69
N GLU A 127 6.34 12.87 -0.95
CA GLU A 127 7.11 14.00 -0.42
C GLU A 127 8.19 13.55 0.56
N VAL A 128 7.85 12.68 1.51
CA VAL A 128 8.81 12.17 2.51
C VAL A 128 9.96 11.44 1.81
N LEU A 129 9.65 10.58 0.83
CA LEU A 129 10.65 9.84 0.07
C LEU A 129 11.53 10.78 -0.79
N GLN A 130 10.93 11.72 -1.53
CA GLN A 130 11.68 12.69 -2.33
C GLN A 130 12.60 13.55 -1.47
N ILE A 131 12.11 14.11 -0.36
CA ILE A 131 12.90 14.97 0.52
C ILE A 131 14.05 14.19 1.15
N THR A 132 13.80 12.96 1.60
CA THR A 132 14.84 12.12 2.19
C THR A 132 15.97 11.88 1.20
N THR A 133 15.63 11.39 0.01
CA THR A 133 16.61 11.02 -1.02
C THR A 133 17.39 12.23 -1.56
N GLU A 134 16.78 13.41 -1.62
CA GLU A 134 17.48 14.66 -1.96
C GLU A 134 18.52 15.10 -0.92
N MET A 135 18.28 14.78 0.36
CA MET A 135 19.07 15.27 1.49
C MET A 135 20.18 14.30 1.93
N MET A 136 20.30 13.13 1.29
CA MET A 136 21.34 12.16 1.62
C MET A 136 22.75 12.72 1.36
N PRO A 137 23.70 12.52 2.28
CA PRO A 137 25.08 12.93 2.08
C PRO A 137 25.73 12.11 0.96
N VAL A 138 26.78 12.68 0.35
CA VAL A 138 27.55 12.02 -0.72
C VAL A 138 28.07 10.67 -0.23
N GLY A 139 27.90 9.62 -1.04
CA GLY A 139 28.31 8.25 -0.73
C GLY A 139 27.30 7.44 0.10
N GLU A 140 26.19 8.05 0.54
CA GLU A 140 25.03 7.35 1.11
C GLU A 140 23.77 7.57 0.25
N GLU A 141 23.97 8.04 -0.98
CA GLU A 141 22.91 8.49 -1.86
C GLU A 141 22.11 7.31 -2.36
N VAL A 142 20.80 7.50 -2.45
CA VAL A 142 19.90 6.46 -2.93
C VAL A 142 18.95 7.03 -3.98
N VAL A 143 18.57 6.18 -4.91
CA VAL A 143 17.47 6.39 -5.85
C VAL A 143 16.41 5.35 -5.55
N ILE A 144 15.15 5.76 -5.37
CA ILE A 144 14.03 4.86 -5.12
C ILE A 144 13.09 4.88 -6.32
N GLU A 145 12.89 3.75 -6.97
CA GLU A 145 11.89 3.56 -8.02
C GLU A 145 10.63 2.92 -7.46
N SER A 146 9.47 3.52 -7.73
CA SER A 146 8.18 2.85 -7.56
C SER A 146 7.93 1.84 -8.66
N ALA A 147 7.91 0.56 -8.32
CA ALA A 147 7.79 -0.55 -9.27
C ALA A 147 6.48 -1.34 -9.12
N ILE A 148 5.81 -1.25 -7.97
CA ILE A 148 4.55 -1.93 -7.67
C ILE A 148 3.59 -0.94 -7.02
N THR A 149 2.36 -0.83 -7.52
CA THR A 149 1.32 0.05 -6.97
C THR A 149 -0.07 -0.57 -7.14
N GLU A 150 -1.01 -0.21 -6.27
CA GLU A 150 -2.45 -0.30 -6.60
C GLU A 150 -2.75 0.72 -7.71
N GLY A 151 -3.46 0.33 -8.77
CA GLY A 151 -3.80 1.21 -9.88
C GLY A 151 -2.81 1.13 -11.05
N VAL A 152 -3.06 0.26 -12.02
CA VAL A 152 -2.58 0.52 -13.40
C VAL A 152 -3.59 1.34 -14.20
N ARG A 153 -3.14 1.83 -15.36
CA ARG A 153 -3.79 2.86 -16.18
C ARG A 153 -5.28 2.65 -16.43
N VAL A 154 -5.76 1.40 -16.45
CA VAL A 154 -7.17 1.01 -16.50
C VAL A 154 -7.33 -0.34 -15.79
N LYS A 155 -8.28 -0.48 -14.86
CA LYS A 155 -8.75 -1.78 -14.34
C LYS A 155 -9.82 -2.33 -15.30
N PRO A 156 -9.59 -3.43 -16.03
CA PRO A 156 -10.57 -3.96 -16.99
C PRO A 156 -11.95 -4.18 -16.34
N GLY A 157 -12.99 -3.69 -17.02
CA GLY A 157 -14.39 -3.98 -16.69
C GLY A 157 -14.98 -3.36 -15.41
N LYS A 158 -14.29 -2.47 -14.67
CA LYS A 158 -14.81 -1.98 -13.38
C LYS A 158 -14.67 -0.48 -13.10
N GLU A 159 -13.47 0.09 -13.27
CA GLU A 159 -13.20 1.46 -12.82
C GLU A 159 -12.88 2.37 -13.99
N ALA A 160 -13.42 3.59 -13.94
CA ALA A 160 -13.25 4.62 -14.95
C ALA A 160 -11.77 5.01 -15.20
N GLY A 161 -10.90 4.71 -14.24
CA GLY A 161 -9.48 5.02 -14.13
C GLY A 161 -9.05 4.80 -12.67
N GLY A 162 -7.77 4.46 -12.44
CA GLY A 162 -7.26 4.14 -11.10
C GLY A 162 -7.35 5.30 -10.10
N ASN A 163 -7.39 4.98 -8.80
CA ASN A 163 -7.27 6.00 -7.76
C ASN A 163 -5.88 6.68 -7.84
N PRO A 164 -5.75 7.97 -7.47
CA PRO A 164 -4.45 8.63 -7.42
C PRO A 164 -3.48 7.86 -6.50
N THR A 165 -2.28 7.58 -6.99
CA THR A 165 -1.28 6.74 -6.30
C THR A 165 0.14 7.17 -6.67
N ILE A 166 1.17 6.57 -6.06
CA ILE A 166 2.55 6.71 -6.53
C ILE A 166 2.77 5.80 -7.74
N SER A 167 2.92 6.43 -8.90
CA SER A 167 2.94 5.71 -10.17
C SER A 167 4.14 4.79 -10.36
N VAL A 168 3.93 3.70 -11.10
CA VAL A 168 5.01 2.84 -11.59
C VAL A 168 5.97 3.66 -12.45
N GLY A 169 7.27 3.51 -12.21
CA GLY A 169 8.33 4.28 -12.84
C GLY A 169 8.55 5.68 -12.25
N SER A 170 7.82 6.07 -11.19
CA SER A 170 8.20 7.26 -10.41
C SER A 170 9.55 7.03 -9.73
N VAL A 171 10.43 8.03 -9.82
CA VAL A 171 11.79 7.96 -9.27
C VAL A 171 12.02 9.10 -8.27
N PHE A 172 12.44 8.72 -7.07
CA PHE A 172 12.85 9.62 -6.00
C PHE A 172 14.37 9.64 -5.87
N GLY A 173 14.94 10.83 -5.77
CA GLY A 173 16.39 11.01 -5.75
C GLY A 173 16.78 12.46 -6.05
N LYS A 174 18.09 12.74 -5.95
CA LYS A 174 18.66 13.99 -6.43
C LYS A 174 18.47 14.14 -7.94
N ASP A 175 18.41 15.38 -8.42
CA ASP A 175 18.11 15.69 -9.82
C ASP A 175 19.11 15.02 -10.77
N GLU A 176 20.40 15.08 -10.43
CA GLU A 176 21.51 14.47 -11.15
C GLU A 176 21.38 12.95 -11.28
N HIS A 177 20.92 12.26 -10.22
CA HIS A 177 20.80 10.80 -10.20
C HIS A 177 19.56 10.34 -10.96
N ARG A 178 18.45 11.07 -10.83
CA ARG A 178 17.23 10.80 -11.60
C ARG A 178 17.42 10.99 -13.10
N ALA A 179 18.25 11.96 -13.51
CA ALA A 179 18.59 12.16 -14.92
C ALA A 179 19.35 10.96 -15.53
N GLN A 180 20.05 10.17 -14.71
CA GLN A 180 20.80 8.98 -15.11
C GLN A 180 20.01 7.67 -15.01
N TYR A 181 18.80 7.71 -14.43
CA TYR A 181 17.94 6.55 -14.29
C TYR A 181 17.67 5.88 -15.66
N GLY A 182 17.79 4.56 -15.70
CA GLY A 182 17.66 3.74 -16.91
C GLY A 182 18.91 3.66 -17.80
N ILE A 183 20.04 4.25 -17.40
CA ILE A 183 21.34 4.11 -18.10
C ILE A 183 22.32 3.33 -17.21
N SER A 184 22.99 4.03 -16.31
CA SER A 184 23.93 3.49 -15.32
C SER A 184 24.09 4.56 -14.26
N LEU A 185 23.71 4.23 -13.04
CA LEU A 185 24.00 5.08 -11.88
C LEU A 185 25.47 4.90 -11.50
N ASP A 186 26.05 5.92 -10.89
CA ASP A 186 27.36 5.79 -10.25
C ASP A 186 27.31 4.68 -9.18
N SER A 187 28.37 3.89 -9.06
CA SER A 187 28.45 2.78 -8.11
C SER A 187 28.32 3.19 -6.63
N SER A 188 28.48 4.48 -6.32
CA SER A 188 28.27 5.05 -4.99
C SER A 188 26.80 5.39 -4.67
N VAL A 189 25.89 5.26 -5.64
CA VAL A 189 24.46 5.52 -5.48
C VAL A 189 23.71 4.19 -5.43
N ALA A 190 23.03 3.91 -4.32
CA ALA A 190 22.25 2.69 -4.21
C ALA A 190 20.91 2.83 -4.95
N MET A 191 20.58 1.83 -5.77
CA MET A 191 19.27 1.72 -6.39
C MET A 191 18.35 0.89 -5.51
N LEU A 192 17.19 1.44 -5.18
CA LEU A 192 16.14 0.79 -4.39
C LEU A 192 14.87 0.69 -5.23
N SER A 193 14.13 -0.39 -5.06
CA SER A 193 12.77 -0.55 -5.56
C SER A 193 11.77 -0.43 -4.41
N MET A 194 10.63 0.16 -4.68
CA MET A 194 9.51 0.22 -3.75
C MET A 194 8.24 -0.37 -4.35
N GLY A 195 7.40 -0.90 -3.48
CA GLY A 195 6.01 -1.20 -3.77
C GLY A 195 5.11 -0.54 -2.75
N ASN A 196 3.92 -0.14 -3.16
CA ASN A 196 3.00 0.56 -2.27
C ASN A 196 1.54 0.20 -2.54
N ASP A 197 0.77 0.26 -1.48
CA ASP A 197 -0.67 0.43 -1.50
C ASP A 197 -0.94 1.62 -0.59
N VAL A 198 -1.13 2.79 -1.20
CA VAL A 198 -1.15 4.05 -0.45
C VAL A 198 -2.20 4.02 0.65
N ILE A 199 -3.30 3.28 0.47
CA ILE A 199 -4.29 2.98 1.50
C ILE A 199 -4.93 1.60 1.26
N ASP A 200 -4.56 0.59 2.08
CA ASP A 200 -5.36 -0.62 2.16
C ASP A 200 -6.68 -0.31 2.89
N GLY A 201 -7.79 -0.63 2.23
CA GLY A 201 -9.13 -0.35 2.73
C GLY A 201 -9.54 1.13 2.64
N THR A 202 -9.31 1.82 1.52
CA THR A 202 -9.79 3.21 1.33
C THR A 202 -11.30 3.34 1.58
N GLY A 203 -12.08 2.33 1.18
CA GLY A 203 -13.52 2.27 1.45
C GLY A 203 -13.87 2.28 2.94
N LYS A 204 -13.07 1.58 3.77
CA LYS A 204 -13.18 1.61 5.24
C LYS A 204 -12.78 2.96 5.80
N SER A 205 -11.69 3.53 5.30
CA SER A 205 -11.16 4.83 5.73
C SER A 205 -12.23 5.93 5.60
N VAL A 206 -12.85 6.11 4.43
CA VAL A 206 -13.87 7.16 4.23
C VAL A 206 -15.13 6.93 5.04
N LYS A 207 -15.50 5.66 5.30
CA LYS A 207 -16.65 5.28 6.14
C LYS A 207 -16.36 5.39 7.63
N GLY A 208 -15.11 5.60 8.02
CA GLY A 208 -14.69 5.62 9.42
C GLY A 208 -14.80 4.25 10.08
N GLN A 209 -14.42 3.20 9.34
CA GLN A 209 -14.35 1.81 9.79
C GLN A 209 -12.90 1.42 10.09
N HIS A 210 -12.74 0.42 10.94
CA HIS A 210 -11.45 -0.09 11.42
C HIS A 210 -10.66 -0.87 10.36
N SER A 211 -9.38 -1.09 10.65
CA SER A 211 -8.40 -1.84 9.84
C SER A 211 -8.13 -1.22 8.46
N SER A 212 -8.06 0.10 8.38
CA SER A 212 -7.49 0.82 7.22
C SER A 212 -6.11 1.38 7.56
N PHE A 213 -5.17 1.31 6.64
CA PHE A 213 -3.78 1.74 6.87
C PHE A 213 -3.08 2.08 5.55
N THR A 214 -2.00 2.83 5.62
CA THR A 214 -1.12 3.10 4.46
C THR A 214 -0.01 2.06 4.41
N ALA A 215 0.41 1.60 3.24
CA ALA A 215 1.41 0.54 3.13
C ALA A 215 2.48 0.82 2.08
N LEU A 216 3.73 0.53 2.42
CA LEU A 216 4.82 0.47 1.46
C LEU A 216 5.91 -0.53 1.87
N PHE A 217 6.69 -0.96 0.89
CA PHE A 217 8.01 -1.55 1.12
C PHE A 217 9.07 -0.83 0.29
N VAL A 218 10.31 -0.86 0.76
CA VAL A 218 11.51 -0.45 0.03
C VAL A 218 12.53 -1.58 0.13
N THR A 219 13.16 -1.95 -0.97
CA THR A 219 14.19 -3.00 -1.01
C THR A 219 15.29 -2.69 -2.02
N GLU A 220 16.50 -3.16 -1.78
CA GLU A 220 17.60 -3.13 -2.75
C GLU A 220 17.42 -4.12 -3.90
N SER A 221 16.49 -5.06 -3.78
CA SER A 221 16.24 -5.99 -4.86
C SER A 221 15.58 -5.28 -6.03
N GLY A 222 16.07 -5.54 -7.24
CA GLY A 222 15.35 -5.21 -8.46
C GLY A 222 14.01 -5.94 -8.56
N VAL A 223 13.12 -5.38 -9.37
CA VAL A 223 11.82 -5.98 -9.73
C VAL A 223 11.92 -6.54 -11.15
N LYS A 224 11.80 -7.86 -11.28
CA LYS A 224 11.85 -8.60 -12.56
C LYS A 224 10.62 -8.36 -13.43
N ARG A 225 9.44 -8.27 -12.80
CA ARG A 225 8.14 -8.23 -13.46
C ARG A 225 7.20 -7.31 -12.68
N HIS A 226 6.52 -6.41 -13.37
CA HIS A 226 5.42 -5.66 -12.78
C HIS A 226 4.18 -6.57 -12.68
N LEU A 227 3.42 -6.50 -11.59
CA LEU A 227 2.15 -7.21 -11.49
C LEU A 227 1.06 -6.41 -12.20
N PRO A 228 0.29 -7.00 -13.13
CA PRO A 228 -0.87 -6.32 -13.66
C PRO A 228 -1.89 -6.12 -12.54
N ASP A 229 -2.61 -5.00 -12.55
CA ASP A 229 -3.68 -4.67 -11.60
C ASP A 229 -4.94 -5.49 -11.91
N VAL A 230 -4.86 -6.77 -11.56
CA VAL A 230 -5.91 -7.77 -11.68
C VAL A 230 -5.99 -8.55 -10.37
N TYR A 231 -7.01 -9.40 -10.24
CA TYR A 231 -7.12 -10.24 -9.05
C TYR A 231 -6.12 -11.39 -9.04
N VAL A 232 -5.63 -11.73 -7.84
CA VAL A 232 -4.75 -12.86 -7.57
C VAL A 232 -5.46 -13.83 -6.62
N GLN A 233 -5.64 -15.07 -7.06
CA GLN A 233 -5.93 -16.16 -6.16
C GLN A 233 -4.65 -16.57 -5.42
N ARG A 234 -4.70 -16.64 -4.09
CA ARG A 234 -3.51 -16.80 -3.25
C ARG A 234 -3.58 -17.96 -2.27
N TRP A 235 -2.42 -18.58 -2.07
CA TRP A 235 -2.15 -19.58 -1.04
C TRP A 235 -0.95 -19.12 -0.22
N MET A 236 -1.16 -18.82 1.05
CA MET A 236 -0.17 -18.15 1.89
C MET A 236 -0.10 -18.82 3.26
N GLY A 237 1.10 -18.90 3.81
CA GLY A 237 1.38 -19.37 5.17
C GLY A 237 2.63 -18.69 5.72
N SER A 238 2.68 -18.47 7.03
CA SER A 238 3.85 -17.95 7.76
C SER A 238 4.98 -18.97 7.91
N LYS A 239 4.75 -20.23 7.55
CA LYS A 239 5.78 -21.25 7.39
C LYS A 239 5.98 -21.59 5.92
N TYR A 240 7.23 -21.83 5.57
CA TYR A 240 7.58 -22.35 4.26
C TYR A 240 6.87 -23.68 4.01
N PHE A 241 6.12 -23.77 2.91
CA PHE A 241 5.55 -25.01 2.40
C PHE A 241 6.09 -25.29 0.99
N LYS A 242 6.10 -26.57 0.60
CA LYS A 242 6.56 -26.98 -0.73
C LYS A 242 5.60 -26.43 -1.79
N GLU A 243 6.16 -25.82 -2.83
CA GLU A 243 5.40 -25.34 -3.97
C GLU A 243 4.58 -26.48 -4.61
N PHE A 244 3.34 -26.19 -4.97
CA PHE A 244 2.42 -27.11 -5.63
C PHE A 244 1.67 -26.36 -6.74
N ASN A 245 1.21 -27.09 -7.75
CA ASN A 245 0.37 -26.50 -8.80
C ASN A 245 -1.09 -26.47 -8.32
N PRO A 246 -1.67 -25.29 -8.02
CA PRO A 246 -3.04 -25.24 -7.52
C PRO A 246 -4.10 -25.62 -8.57
N ARG A 247 -3.72 -25.78 -9.85
CA ARG A 247 -4.61 -26.30 -10.92
C ARG A 247 -4.74 -27.81 -10.92
N GLU A 248 -3.80 -28.54 -10.32
CA GLU A 248 -3.76 -30.00 -10.34
C GLU A 248 -4.39 -30.63 -9.08
N GLY A 249 -4.66 -29.82 -8.06
CA GLY A 249 -5.22 -30.26 -6.78
C GLY A 249 -6.51 -29.54 -6.41
N THR A 250 -7.15 -30.05 -5.37
CA THR A 250 -8.30 -29.41 -4.73
C THR A 250 -7.84 -28.37 -3.70
N ILE A 251 -8.79 -27.54 -3.23
CA ILE A 251 -8.51 -26.63 -2.12
C ILE A 251 -8.11 -27.37 -0.83
N LEU A 252 -8.56 -28.62 -0.66
CA LEU A 252 -8.23 -29.46 0.49
C LEU A 252 -6.80 -30.02 0.38
N ASP A 253 -6.33 -30.32 -0.83
CA ASP A 253 -4.93 -30.73 -1.06
C ASP A 253 -3.99 -29.58 -0.68
N ALA A 254 -4.33 -28.35 -1.09
CA ALA A 254 -3.59 -27.15 -0.69
C ALA A 254 -3.62 -26.94 0.83
N ALA A 255 -4.77 -27.11 1.47
CA ALA A 255 -4.88 -27.02 2.92
C ALA A 255 -4.04 -28.06 3.65
N LYS A 256 -3.95 -29.29 3.11
CA LYS A 256 -3.09 -30.33 3.67
C LYS A 256 -1.62 -29.95 3.58
N VAL A 257 -1.15 -29.49 2.42
CA VAL A 257 0.25 -29.04 2.25
C VAL A 257 0.62 -27.93 3.24
N ILE A 258 -0.30 -26.98 3.46
CA ILE A 258 -0.09 -25.89 4.42
C ILE A 258 -0.17 -26.39 5.86
N ALA A 259 -1.13 -27.25 6.22
CA ALA A 259 -1.20 -27.84 7.58
C ALA A 259 0.07 -28.62 7.93
N ASP A 260 0.59 -29.40 6.98
CA ASP A 260 1.80 -30.20 7.15
C ASP A 260 3.02 -29.32 7.41
N SER A 261 3.11 -28.10 6.83
CA SER A 261 4.24 -27.19 7.07
C SER A 261 4.28 -26.59 8.49
N TYR A 262 3.12 -26.57 9.16
CA TYR A 262 3.01 -26.21 10.58
C TYR A 262 3.17 -27.43 11.51
N GLY A 263 3.28 -28.65 10.97
CA GLY A 263 3.27 -29.88 11.76
C GLY A 263 1.93 -30.14 12.46
N LEU A 264 0.82 -29.63 11.91
CA LEU A 264 -0.51 -29.86 12.46
C LEU A 264 -0.97 -31.31 12.20
N PRO A 265 -1.70 -31.94 13.13
CA PRO A 265 -2.14 -33.33 12.98
C PRO A 265 -3.19 -33.51 11.88
N SER A 266 -3.92 -32.44 11.53
CA SER A 266 -5.04 -32.45 10.60
C SER A 266 -5.45 -31.03 10.20
N ILE A 267 -6.14 -30.89 9.06
CA ILE A 267 -6.53 -29.58 8.50
C ILE A 267 -7.58 -28.84 9.34
N ASP A 268 -8.39 -29.50 10.18
CA ASP A 268 -9.39 -28.84 11.05
C ASP A 268 -8.79 -27.95 12.15
N LYS A 269 -7.46 -27.99 12.29
CA LYS A 269 -6.69 -27.09 13.16
C LYS A 269 -6.28 -25.79 12.46
N LEU A 270 -6.40 -25.72 11.14
CA LEU A 270 -6.10 -24.51 10.37
C LEU A 270 -7.19 -23.45 10.51
N SER A 271 -6.75 -22.22 10.28
CA SER A 271 -7.59 -21.09 9.92
C SER A 271 -7.12 -20.53 8.57
N ALA A 272 -8.06 -20.12 7.73
CA ALA A 272 -7.81 -19.56 6.41
C ALA A 272 -8.63 -18.27 6.24
N TYR A 273 -7.97 -17.11 6.20
CA TYR A 273 -8.65 -15.83 6.05
C TYR A 273 -9.21 -15.62 4.64
N PHE A 274 -10.36 -14.94 4.57
CA PHE A 274 -11.00 -14.51 3.32
C PHE A 274 -11.54 -13.08 3.37
N LEU A 275 -11.64 -12.41 2.22
CA LEU A 275 -12.62 -11.34 2.06
C LEU A 275 -14.03 -11.92 1.92
N ASP A 276 -15.05 -11.24 2.45
CA ASP A 276 -16.46 -11.63 2.28
C ASP A 276 -16.97 -11.25 0.88
N ARG A 277 -16.91 -12.21 -0.05
CA ARG A 277 -17.28 -12.03 -1.46
C ARG A 277 -17.88 -13.32 -2.00
N ASP A 278 -18.88 -13.20 -2.87
CA ASP A 278 -19.56 -14.34 -3.50
C ASP A 278 -18.58 -15.33 -4.14
N ARG A 279 -17.56 -14.82 -4.85
CA ARG A 279 -16.48 -15.61 -5.45
C ARG A 279 -15.67 -16.49 -4.48
N HIS A 280 -15.78 -16.29 -3.16
CA HIS A 280 -15.05 -17.06 -2.16
C HIS A 280 -15.88 -18.17 -1.50
N TYR A 281 -17.20 -18.17 -1.66
CA TYR A 281 -18.06 -19.08 -0.91
C TYR A 281 -17.77 -20.55 -1.21
N ILE A 282 -17.44 -20.91 -2.45
CA ILE A 282 -17.07 -22.27 -2.83
C ILE A 282 -15.83 -22.77 -2.06
N ALA A 283 -14.78 -21.95 -1.97
CA ALA A 283 -13.57 -22.29 -1.24
C ALA A 283 -13.82 -22.40 0.26
N MET A 284 -14.49 -21.39 0.82
CA MET A 284 -14.79 -21.33 2.23
C MET A 284 -15.70 -22.49 2.68
N ASP A 285 -16.75 -22.81 1.91
CA ASP A 285 -17.69 -23.89 2.24
C ASP A 285 -16.98 -25.25 2.22
N ALA A 286 -16.11 -25.49 1.22
CA ALA A 286 -15.29 -26.71 1.16
C ALA A 286 -14.34 -26.84 2.37
N LEU A 287 -13.69 -25.74 2.77
CA LEU A 287 -12.80 -25.70 3.93
C LEU A 287 -13.58 -25.90 5.25
N ASN A 288 -14.70 -25.18 5.43
CA ASN A 288 -15.53 -25.28 6.62
C ASN A 288 -16.17 -26.67 6.79
N ALA A 289 -16.60 -27.31 5.70
CA ALA A 289 -17.11 -28.68 5.73
C ALA A 289 -16.07 -29.69 6.24
N ASN A 290 -14.78 -29.33 6.19
CA ASN A 290 -13.66 -30.13 6.68
C ASN A 290 -13.04 -29.57 7.97
N GLY A 291 -13.76 -28.70 8.69
CA GLY A 291 -13.38 -28.22 10.02
C GLY A 291 -12.39 -27.04 10.03
N VAL A 292 -11.93 -26.55 8.88
CA VAL A 292 -11.06 -25.37 8.79
C VAL A 292 -11.88 -24.12 9.15
N ALA A 293 -11.34 -23.26 10.01
CA ALA A 293 -11.96 -21.95 10.30
C ALA A 293 -11.72 -20.97 9.14
N THR A 294 -12.74 -20.21 8.74
CA THR A 294 -12.67 -19.21 7.66
C THR A 294 -13.07 -17.82 8.18
N PRO A 295 -12.22 -17.20 9.01
CA PRO A 295 -12.41 -15.81 9.44
C PRO A 295 -12.43 -14.89 8.22
N PHE A 296 -13.27 -13.86 8.25
CA PHE A 296 -13.37 -12.93 7.13
C PHE A 296 -13.52 -11.47 7.53
N ASP A 297 -13.17 -10.56 6.62
CA ASP A 297 -13.54 -9.14 6.69
C ASP A 297 -14.21 -8.73 5.37
N LYS A 298 -14.91 -7.60 5.37
CA LYS A 298 -15.56 -7.05 4.19
C LYS A 298 -14.60 -6.30 3.27
N ASP A 299 -13.43 -5.91 3.75
CA ASP A 299 -12.43 -5.18 2.97
C ASP A 299 -11.07 -5.25 3.67
N GLY A 300 -9.98 -4.94 2.98
CA GLY A 300 -8.64 -4.95 3.57
C GLY A 300 -8.11 -6.36 3.80
N ASP A 301 -7.19 -6.77 2.93
CA ASP A 301 -6.70 -8.14 2.91
C ASP A 301 -5.18 -8.25 3.03
N LEU A 302 -4.52 -7.09 3.10
CA LEU A 302 -3.09 -6.97 3.29
C LEU A 302 -2.68 -7.18 4.75
N PHE A 303 -3.40 -6.61 5.72
CA PHE A 303 -3.02 -6.72 7.14
C PHE A 303 -2.94 -8.17 7.66
N PRO A 304 -3.89 -9.06 7.32
CA PRO A 304 -3.80 -10.46 7.71
C PRO A 304 -2.50 -11.13 7.24
N CYS A 305 -1.92 -10.75 6.09
CA CYS A 305 -0.62 -11.25 5.64
C CYS A 305 0.54 -10.86 6.58
N ILE A 306 0.43 -9.69 7.21
CA ILE A 306 1.48 -9.11 8.07
C ILE A 306 1.53 -9.84 9.42
N VAL A 307 0.38 -10.13 10.02
CA VAL A 307 0.28 -10.77 11.34
C VAL A 307 0.05 -12.29 11.27
N MET A 308 -0.05 -12.85 10.06
CA MET A 308 -0.17 -14.29 9.86
C MET A 308 0.97 -15.02 10.58
N GLY A 309 0.63 -16.03 11.38
CA GLY A 309 1.59 -16.84 12.12
C GLY A 309 2.15 -16.24 13.41
N GLU A 310 1.69 -15.06 13.83
CA GLU A 310 2.08 -14.50 15.12
C GLU A 310 1.41 -15.29 16.26
N GLU A 311 2.24 -15.93 17.09
CA GLU A 311 1.80 -16.89 18.12
C GLU A 311 0.94 -16.22 19.21
N ASP A 312 1.22 -14.94 19.48
CA ASP A 312 0.52 -14.14 20.48
C ASP A 312 -0.79 -13.51 19.95
N ILE A 313 -1.12 -13.68 18.67
CA ILE A 313 -2.32 -13.13 18.03
C ILE A 313 -3.25 -14.28 17.65
N VAL A 314 -4.35 -14.42 18.40
CA VAL A 314 -5.27 -15.56 18.26
C VAL A 314 -6.72 -15.11 18.11
N PHE A 315 -7.50 -15.91 17.41
CA PHE A 315 -8.95 -15.79 17.42
C PHE A 315 -9.53 -16.16 18.79
N PRO A 316 -10.79 -15.78 19.10
CA PRO A 316 -11.43 -16.14 20.37
C PRO A 316 -11.53 -17.64 20.65
N ASP A 317 -11.43 -18.49 19.62
CA ASP A 317 -11.38 -19.96 19.75
C ASP A 317 -9.96 -20.51 20.00
N ASN A 318 -8.99 -19.63 20.27
CA ASN A 318 -7.56 -19.89 20.46
C ASN A 318 -6.80 -20.37 19.23
N ARG A 319 -7.40 -20.38 18.04
CA ARG A 319 -6.65 -20.65 16.80
C ARG A 319 -5.85 -19.39 16.41
N PRO A 320 -4.56 -19.51 16.03
CA PRO A 320 -3.84 -18.46 15.32
C PRO A 320 -4.46 -18.17 13.94
N LEU A 321 -4.07 -17.06 13.31
CA LEU A 321 -4.23 -16.86 11.88
C LEU A 321 -3.12 -17.59 11.12
N TYR A 322 -3.43 -18.77 10.56
CA TYR A 322 -2.44 -19.62 9.91
C TYR A 322 -2.23 -19.30 8.43
N SER A 323 -3.28 -18.97 7.70
CA SER A 323 -3.19 -19.02 6.24
C SER A 323 -4.21 -18.16 5.50
N MET A 324 -4.01 -18.09 4.19
CA MET A 324 -5.03 -17.80 3.18
C MET A 324 -4.97 -18.94 2.17
N ILE A 325 -6.12 -19.54 1.82
CA ILE A 325 -6.14 -20.73 0.97
C ILE A 325 -7.21 -20.54 -0.11
N GLY A 326 -6.79 -20.14 -1.30
CA GLY A 326 -7.68 -19.87 -2.43
C GLY A 326 -8.51 -18.60 -2.30
N GLU A 327 -8.12 -17.72 -1.38
CA GLU A 327 -8.62 -16.35 -1.29
C GLU A 327 -8.26 -15.58 -2.58
N ILE A 328 -9.14 -14.69 -3.04
CA ILE A 328 -8.94 -13.87 -4.25
C ILE A 328 -9.02 -12.36 -3.93
N GLY A 329 -7.85 -11.74 -3.88
CA GLY A 329 -7.60 -10.32 -3.57
C GLY A 329 -6.90 -9.57 -4.71
N GLY A 330 -6.56 -8.29 -4.49
CA GLY A 330 -5.81 -7.48 -5.46
C GLY A 330 -4.33 -7.89 -5.58
N SER A 331 -3.73 -7.64 -6.74
CA SER A 331 -2.34 -8.02 -7.01
C SER A 331 -1.32 -7.14 -6.29
N ALA A 332 -1.60 -5.85 -6.12
CA ALA A 332 -0.73 -4.93 -5.40
C ALA A 332 -0.62 -5.32 -3.92
N GLU A 333 -1.76 -5.58 -3.29
CA GLU A 333 -1.88 -6.06 -1.91
C GLU A 333 -1.14 -7.39 -1.73
N TRP A 334 -1.21 -8.29 -2.73
CA TRP A 334 -0.43 -9.52 -2.72
C TRP A 334 1.07 -9.24 -2.68
N ALA A 335 1.61 -8.41 -3.57
CA ALA A 335 3.05 -8.14 -3.60
C ALA A 335 3.55 -7.41 -2.34
N VAL A 336 2.79 -6.40 -1.88
CA VAL A 336 3.12 -5.63 -0.68
C VAL A 336 3.06 -6.51 0.58
N GLY A 337 2.16 -7.50 0.63
CA GLY A 337 2.03 -8.42 1.77
C GLY A 337 2.98 -9.62 1.74
N VAL A 338 3.32 -10.13 0.56
CA VAL A 338 4.11 -11.37 0.43
C VAL A 338 5.57 -11.18 0.76
N LEU A 339 6.19 -10.06 0.35
CA LEU A 339 7.59 -9.82 0.62
C LEU A 339 7.91 -9.82 2.14
N PRO A 340 7.21 -9.05 3.00
CA PRO A 340 7.42 -9.13 4.45
C PRO A 340 7.02 -10.47 5.05
N LEU A 341 6.02 -11.17 4.50
CA LEU A 341 5.72 -12.56 4.93
C LEU A 341 6.91 -13.50 4.70
N VAL A 342 7.57 -13.39 3.54
CA VAL A 342 8.75 -14.20 3.19
C VAL A 342 9.96 -13.84 4.05
N TRP A 343 10.15 -12.57 4.41
CA TRP A 343 11.18 -12.16 5.38
C TRP A 343 11.00 -12.82 6.75
N ARG A 344 9.75 -13.02 7.19
CA ARG A 344 9.41 -13.74 8.43
C ARG A 344 9.46 -15.28 8.29
N GLY A 345 9.88 -15.80 7.13
CA GLY A 345 10.03 -17.24 6.88
C GLY A 345 8.79 -17.93 6.28
N GLY A 346 7.79 -17.15 5.87
CA GLY A 346 6.61 -17.64 5.19
C GLY A 346 6.82 -17.94 3.70
N GLN A 347 5.73 -18.39 3.06
CA GLN A 347 5.68 -18.71 1.64
C GLN A 347 4.32 -18.31 1.06
N ALA A 348 4.32 -17.93 -0.21
CA ALA A 348 3.11 -17.59 -0.94
C ALA A 348 3.16 -18.08 -2.39
N LEU A 349 2.04 -18.63 -2.85
CA LEU A 349 1.75 -18.88 -4.26
C LEU A 349 0.63 -17.92 -4.69
N GLY A 350 0.82 -17.30 -5.85
CA GLY A 350 -0.17 -16.47 -6.51
C GLY A 350 -0.59 -17.07 -7.85
N MET A 351 -1.84 -16.88 -8.23
CA MET A 351 -2.36 -17.16 -9.56
C MET A 351 -3.18 -15.97 -10.02
N LEU A 352 -2.90 -15.44 -11.19
CA LEU A 352 -3.75 -14.40 -11.79
C LEU A 352 -5.16 -14.98 -12.01
N THR A 353 -6.17 -14.13 -11.89
CA THR A 353 -7.58 -14.47 -12.10
C THR A 353 -8.24 -13.40 -12.94
N SER A 354 -9.30 -13.77 -13.67
CA SER A 354 -10.07 -12.83 -14.48
C SER A 354 -10.90 -11.94 -13.57
N GLN A 355 -10.58 -10.65 -13.58
CA GLN A 355 -11.36 -9.65 -12.88
C GLN A 355 -12.73 -9.47 -13.52
N SER A 356 -12.80 -9.51 -14.85
CA SER A 356 -14.01 -9.39 -15.64
C SER A 356 -15.02 -10.46 -15.26
N SER A 357 -14.60 -11.72 -15.17
CA SER A 357 -15.45 -12.83 -14.75
C SER A 357 -15.87 -12.71 -13.29
N LEU A 358 -14.95 -12.32 -12.40
CA LEU A 358 -15.19 -12.26 -10.95
C LEU A 358 -15.97 -11.03 -10.46
N THR A 359 -16.30 -10.09 -11.34
CA THR A 359 -17.06 -8.87 -11.02
C THR A 359 -18.46 -8.83 -11.64
N ARG A 360 -18.79 -9.83 -12.47
CA ARG A 360 -20.12 -9.98 -13.07
C ARG A 360 -21.19 -10.24 -12.02
N LYS A 361 -22.26 -9.46 -12.04
CA LYS A 361 -23.37 -9.57 -11.08
C LYS A 361 -24.41 -10.64 -11.47
N ASP A 362 -24.30 -11.17 -12.68
CA ASP A 362 -25.24 -12.14 -13.25
C ASP A 362 -24.79 -13.60 -13.13
N LEU A 363 -23.61 -13.85 -12.54
CA LEU A 363 -23.08 -15.19 -12.29
C LEU A 363 -23.34 -15.64 -10.85
N SER A 364 -23.60 -16.92 -10.63
CA SER A 364 -23.61 -17.54 -9.30
C SER A 364 -22.19 -17.66 -8.71
N PRO A 365 -22.04 -17.86 -7.39
CA PRO A 365 -20.74 -18.19 -6.77
C PRO A 365 -20.00 -19.36 -7.43
N GLU A 366 -20.72 -20.43 -7.80
CA GLU A 366 -20.18 -21.60 -8.51
C GLU A 366 -19.66 -21.23 -9.90
N GLU A 367 -20.44 -20.43 -10.63
CA GLU A 367 -20.08 -19.94 -11.96
C GLU A 367 -18.86 -19.01 -11.89
N MET A 368 -18.84 -18.04 -10.97
CA MET A 368 -17.68 -17.19 -10.73
C MET A 368 -16.42 -18.01 -10.43
N TRP A 369 -16.54 -19.01 -9.56
CA TRP A 369 -15.42 -19.88 -9.23
C TRP A 369 -14.92 -20.64 -10.46
N LYS A 370 -15.81 -21.16 -11.30
CA LYS A 370 -15.44 -21.87 -12.53
C LYS A 370 -14.80 -20.94 -13.58
N GLU A 371 -15.32 -19.73 -13.73
CA GLU A 371 -14.91 -18.76 -14.74
C GLU A 371 -13.69 -17.93 -14.33
N ARG A 372 -13.18 -18.07 -13.09
CA ARG A 372 -12.09 -17.23 -12.55
C ARG A 372 -10.77 -17.26 -13.33
N PHE A 373 -10.58 -18.20 -14.25
CA PHE A 373 -9.40 -18.27 -15.12
C PHE A 373 -9.74 -18.09 -16.62
N HIS A 374 -10.96 -17.66 -16.93
CA HIS A 374 -11.36 -17.28 -18.27
C HIS A 374 -11.17 -15.78 -18.45
N TYR A 375 -10.03 -15.40 -19.01
CA TYR A 375 -9.65 -14.02 -19.22
C TYR A 375 -10.28 -13.45 -20.50
N THR A 376 -10.57 -12.15 -20.48
CA THR A 376 -10.88 -11.39 -21.70
C THR A 376 -9.61 -11.14 -22.52
N GLU A 377 -9.75 -10.70 -23.77
CA GLU A 377 -8.60 -10.32 -24.60
C GLU A 377 -7.77 -9.19 -23.96
N GLU A 378 -8.42 -8.17 -23.38
CA GLU A 378 -7.76 -7.07 -22.67
C GLU A 378 -6.95 -7.56 -21.46
N GLU A 379 -7.51 -8.50 -20.69
CA GLU A 379 -6.80 -9.13 -19.57
C GLU A 379 -5.62 -9.97 -20.06
N TYR A 380 -5.78 -10.74 -21.14
CA TYR A 380 -4.69 -11.49 -21.74
C TYR A 380 -3.55 -10.58 -22.20
N MET A 381 -3.85 -9.46 -22.87
CA MET A 381 -2.85 -8.48 -23.28
C MET A 381 -2.11 -7.91 -22.06
N SER A 382 -2.84 -7.52 -21.02
CA SER A 382 -2.26 -6.97 -19.78
C SER A 382 -1.32 -7.96 -19.08
N ILE A 383 -1.69 -9.24 -19.05
CA ILE A 383 -0.88 -10.32 -18.46
C ILE A 383 0.39 -10.57 -19.28
N GLN A 384 0.29 -10.54 -20.61
CA GLN A 384 1.43 -10.70 -21.51
C GLN A 384 2.40 -9.52 -21.41
N ASP A 385 1.89 -8.28 -21.36
CA ASP A 385 2.69 -7.07 -21.20
C ASP A 385 3.46 -7.06 -19.87
N ALA A 386 2.84 -7.59 -18.81
CA ALA A 386 3.46 -7.83 -17.51
C ALA A 386 4.50 -8.97 -17.51
N ARG A 387 4.71 -9.64 -18.65
CA ARG A 387 5.64 -10.76 -18.85
C ARG A 387 5.40 -11.94 -17.91
N PHE A 388 4.15 -12.11 -17.45
CA PHE A 388 3.73 -13.35 -16.83
C PHE A 388 3.48 -14.35 -17.95
N GLU A 389 4.51 -15.16 -18.25
CA GLU A 389 4.35 -16.38 -19.04
C GLU A 389 3.24 -17.25 -18.42
N GLN A 390 2.66 -18.18 -19.19
CA GLN A 390 1.61 -19.10 -18.72
C GLN A 390 2.13 -20.14 -17.69
N LYS A 391 2.94 -19.73 -16.72
CA LYS A 391 3.23 -20.52 -15.52
C LYS A 391 1.90 -20.68 -14.76
N PRO A 392 1.57 -21.90 -14.28
CA PRO A 392 0.31 -22.14 -13.62
C PRO A 392 0.15 -21.36 -12.30
N TYR A 393 1.24 -20.92 -11.69
CA TYR A 393 1.29 -20.09 -10.48
C TYR A 393 2.63 -19.34 -10.42
N PHE A 394 2.75 -18.33 -9.57
CA PHE A 394 3.98 -17.59 -9.32
C PHE A 394 4.27 -17.44 -7.83
N THR A 395 5.52 -17.14 -7.50
CA THR A 395 6.02 -16.85 -6.16
C THR A 395 6.67 -15.48 -6.15
N ILE A 396 7.08 -14.99 -4.98
CA ILE A 396 7.81 -13.72 -4.90
C ILE A 396 9.09 -13.70 -5.74
N LYS A 397 9.74 -14.87 -5.95
CA LYS A 397 10.96 -14.98 -6.76
C LYS A 397 10.75 -14.76 -8.25
N ASP A 398 9.50 -14.87 -8.72
CA ASP A 398 9.11 -14.56 -10.09
C ASP A 398 8.96 -13.04 -10.30
N ILE A 399 8.88 -12.26 -9.22
CA ILE A 399 8.62 -10.80 -9.22
C ILE A 399 9.86 -10.03 -8.78
N ILE A 400 10.53 -10.48 -7.72
CA ILE A 400 11.67 -9.83 -7.07
C ILE A 400 12.95 -10.60 -7.40
N GLU A 401 14.04 -9.90 -7.71
CA GLU A 401 15.34 -10.49 -8.07
C GLU A 401 15.92 -11.34 -6.95
N ASP A 402 16.15 -10.72 -5.80
CA ASP A 402 16.58 -11.33 -4.55
C ASP A 402 15.63 -10.89 -3.42
N PRO A 403 14.62 -11.70 -3.06
CA PRO A 403 13.68 -11.38 -1.99
C PRO A 403 14.34 -11.13 -0.62
N PHE A 404 15.61 -11.51 -0.41
CA PHE A 404 16.32 -11.32 0.85
C PHE A 404 17.40 -10.23 0.79
N ALA A 405 17.44 -9.44 -0.29
CA ALA A 405 18.19 -8.18 -0.29
C ALA A 405 17.72 -7.24 0.84
N GLY A 406 18.50 -6.20 1.16
CA GLY A 406 18.11 -5.25 2.19
C GLY A 406 16.71 -4.70 1.95
N GLY A 407 15.84 -4.73 2.96
CA GLY A 407 14.45 -4.34 2.81
C GLY A 407 13.76 -3.89 4.10
N ILE A 408 12.73 -3.05 3.94
CA ILE A 408 11.81 -2.65 5.00
C ILE A 408 10.40 -2.48 4.43
N SER A 409 9.39 -2.93 5.18
CA SER A 409 7.98 -2.67 4.97
C SER A 409 7.43 -1.90 6.15
N ALA A 410 6.58 -0.91 5.89
CA ALA A 410 5.97 -0.07 6.91
C ALA A 410 4.48 0.12 6.62
N PHE A 411 3.68 0.04 7.69
CA PHE A 411 2.22 0.05 7.64
C PHE A 411 1.66 1.02 8.68
N GLY A 412 1.29 2.23 8.24
CA GLY A 412 0.81 3.31 9.11
C GLY A 412 -0.70 3.19 9.35
N ALA A 413 -1.11 2.98 10.60
CA ALA A 413 -2.52 2.78 10.94
C ALA A 413 -3.32 4.08 10.84
N ILE A 414 -4.32 4.10 9.95
CA ILE A 414 -5.28 5.22 9.84
C ILE A 414 -6.37 5.04 10.91
N SER A 415 -6.80 3.80 11.14
CA SER A 415 -7.86 3.43 12.08
C SER A 415 -7.44 2.26 12.97
N ASP A 416 -8.11 2.07 14.13
CA ASP A 416 -7.78 0.92 14.98
C ASP A 416 -7.92 -0.38 14.21
N ASN A 417 -7.10 -1.37 14.54
CA ASN A 417 -7.02 -2.62 13.81
C ASN A 417 -7.75 -3.76 14.53
N TYR A 418 -8.53 -4.56 13.80
CA TYR A 418 -9.22 -5.73 14.34
C TYR A 418 -8.33 -6.97 14.55
N PHE A 419 -7.25 -7.06 13.79
CA PHE A 419 -6.35 -8.21 13.80
C PHE A 419 -5.24 -8.08 14.84
N TYR A 420 -4.84 -6.85 15.14
CA TYR A 420 -3.91 -6.55 16.23
C TYR A 420 -4.41 -5.31 17.01
N PRO A 421 -5.29 -5.50 18.01
CA PRO A 421 -5.94 -4.40 18.73
C PRO A 421 -5.04 -3.33 19.37
N PRO A 422 -3.78 -3.61 19.77
CA PRO A 422 -2.86 -2.57 20.23
C PRO A 422 -2.47 -1.55 19.15
N LEU A 423 -2.53 -1.90 17.87
CA LEU A 423 -2.30 -0.94 16.78
C LEU A 423 -3.54 -0.06 16.61
N LYS A 424 -3.48 1.13 17.22
CA LYS A 424 -4.54 2.15 17.17
C LYS A 424 -4.45 2.99 15.92
N GLY A 425 -5.59 3.58 15.53
CA GLY A 425 -5.64 4.60 14.49
C GLY A 425 -5.00 5.90 14.96
N VAL A 426 -4.88 6.84 14.03
CA VAL A 426 -4.39 8.19 14.35
C VAL A 426 -5.32 8.87 15.35
N ASN A 427 -4.73 9.42 16.42
CA ASN A 427 -5.47 10.17 17.44
C ASN A 427 -4.79 11.51 17.73
N ALA A 428 -5.59 12.58 17.82
CA ALA A 428 -5.10 13.92 18.09
C ALA A 428 -5.56 14.40 19.47
N ASP A 429 -4.58 14.79 20.30
CA ASP A 429 -4.80 15.59 21.50
C ASP A 429 -4.69 17.07 21.10
N ARG A 430 -5.85 17.72 20.97
CA ARG A 430 -5.94 19.13 20.56
C ARG A 430 -5.55 20.09 21.68
N ASP A 431 -5.62 19.69 22.94
CA ASP A 431 -5.23 20.56 24.06
C ASP A 431 -3.71 20.70 24.13
N HIS A 432 -3.00 19.62 23.79
CA HIS A 432 -1.54 19.61 23.75
C HIS A 432 -0.96 19.70 22.35
N GLU A 433 -1.76 19.82 21.29
CA GLU A 433 -1.32 19.84 19.88
C GLU A 433 -0.42 18.63 19.52
N ILE A 434 -0.76 17.45 20.05
CA ILE A 434 -0.03 16.20 19.84
C ILE A 434 -0.86 15.25 18.97
N VAL A 435 -0.22 14.61 18.00
CA VAL A 435 -0.83 13.58 17.16
C VAL A 435 -0.08 12.28 17.35
N ASN A 436 -0.80 11.24 17.78
CA ASN A 436 -0.29 9.90 17.95
C ASN A 436 -0.52 9.10 16.67
N VAL A 437 0.52 8.41 16.22
CA VAL A 437 0.51 7.56 15.03
C VAL A 437 1.16 6.22 15.39
N HIS A 438 0.55 5.14 14.92
CA HIS A 438 1.01 3.78 15.18
C HIS A 438 1.37 3.08 13.87
N ILE A 439 2.51 2.39 13.85
CA ILE A 439 3.07 1.79 12.64
C ILE A 439 3.47 0.34 12.91
N MET A 440 3.11 -0.57 12.01
CA MET A 440 3.70 -1.90 11.97
C MET A 440 4.88 -1.90 11.00
N VAL A 441 5.99 -2.52 11.37
CA VAL A 441 7.23 -2.53 10.59
C VAL A 441 7.74 -3.96 10.47
N VAL A 442 8.11 -4.37 9.26
CA VAL A 442 8.82 -5.63 9.02
C VAL A 442 10.09 -5.32 8.24
N ASN A 443 11.25 -5.78 8.72
CA ASN A 443 12.49 -5.63 7.96
C ASN A 443 12.92 -6.94 7.30
N SER A 444 13.89 -6.87 6.39
CA SER A 444 14.37 -8.03 5.65
C SER A 444 15.09 -9.08 6.49
N LEU A 445 15.42 -8.78 7.75
CA LEU A 445 15.90 -9.77 8.71
C LEU A 445 14.76 -10.66 9.26
N GLY A 446 13.49 -10.27 9.04
CA GLY A 446 12.32 -10.96 9.57
C GLY A 446 11.78 -10.39 10.88
N ILE A 447 12.34 -9.28 11.38
CA ILE A 447 11.90 -8.65 12.63
C ILE A 447 10.58 -7.92 12.37
N LEU A 448 9.58 -8.17 13.21
CA LEU A 448 8.28 -7.49 13.24
C LEU A 448 8.20 -6.56 14.46
N GLU A 449 7.93 -5.28 14.24
CA GLU A 449 7.87 -4.27 15.29
C GLU A 449 6.61 -3.41 15.18
N HIS A 450 6.07 -3.03 16.32
CA HIS A 450 5.03 -2.01 16.44
C HIS A 450 5.66 -0.75 17.02
N TRP A 451 5.64 0.34 16.25
CA TRP A 451 6.15 1.65 16.62
C TRP A 451 4.99 2.57 17.04
N ASP A 452 5.11 3.17 18.23
CA ASP A 452 4.21 4.19 18.76
C ASP A 452 4.91 5.54 18.71
N MET A 453 4.39 6.50 17.95
CA MET A 453 5.02 7.81 17.74
C MET A 453 4.05 8.93 18.08
N ALA A 454 4.51 9.92 18.85
CA ALA A 454 3.76 11.13 19.18
C ALA A 454 4.45 12.35 18.56
N PHE A 455 3.75 13.04 17.66
CA PHE A 455 4.25 14.23 16.99
C PHE A 455 3.57 15.49 17.54
N LYS A 456 4.37 16.47 17.94
CA LYS A 456 3.89 17.81 18.28
C LYS A 456 3.72 18.65 17.02
N CYS A 457 2.55 19.28 16.88
CA CYS A 457 2.28 20.28 15.86
C CYS A 457 2.68 21.67 16.38
N ASN A 458 3.80 22.20 15.88
CA ASN A 458 4.40 23.44 16.37
C ASN A 458 3.55 24.70 16.13
N GLU A 459 2.73 24.68 15.09
CA GLU A 459 1.87 25.79 14.68
C GLU A 459 0.38 25.41 14.77
N GLY A 460 0.06 24.34 15.51
CA GLY A 460 -1.28 23.80 15.68
C GLY A 460 -1.65 22.71 14.67
N ILE A 461 -2.51 21.78 15.09
CA ILE A 461 -2.92 20.61 14.31
C ILE A 461 -3.58 21.01 12.99
N ASP A 462 -4.50 21.97 13.01
CA ASP A 462 -5.23 22.36 11.79
C ASP A 462 -4.29 23.00 10.75
N HIS A 463 -3.25 23.72 11.20
CA HIS A 463 -2.22 24.24 10.31
C HIS A 463 -1.38 23.10 9.71
N THR A 464 -0.93 22.15 10.53
CA THR A 464 -0.19 20.97 10.07
C THR A 464 -1.01 20.16 9.05
N VAL A 465 -2.30 19.93 9.32
CA VAL A 465 -3.20 19.23 8.38
C VAL A 465 -3.32 19.99 7.06
N ALA A 466 -3.44 21.32 7.08
CA ALA A 466 -3.48 22.13 5.86
C ALA A 466 -2.17 22.04 5.05
N LEU A 467 -1.02 21.88 5.70
CA LEU A 467 0.27 21.62 5.04
C LEU A 467 0.38 20.21 4.44
N MET A 468 -0.40 19.24 4.93
CA MET A 468 -0.42 17.87 4.42
C MET A 468 -1.43 17.69 3.27
N MET A 469 -2.45 18.55 3.17
CA MET A 469 -3.48 18.49 2.11
C MET A 469 -2.90 18.52 0.69
N SER A 470 -3.50 17.73 -0.21
CA SER A 470 -3.08 17.69 -1.61
C SER A 470 -3.19 19.07 -2.29
N PRO A 471 -2.25 19.42 -3.20
CA PRO A 471 -2.38 20.64 -4.01
C PRO A 471 -3.70 20.75 -4.78
N LYS A 472 -4.35 19.63 -5.15
CA LYS A 472 -5.65 19.66 -5.85
C LYS A 472 -6.74 20.39 -5.05
N GLU A 473 -6.72 20.29 -3.73
CA GLU A 473 -7.72 20.97 -2.88
C GLU A 473 -7.60 22.49 -2.96
N GLN A 474 -6.38 23.01 -3.16
CA GLN A 474 -6.15 24.44 -3.36
C GLN A 474 -6.66 24.93 -4.73
N LEU A 475 -6.90 24.00 -5.66
CA LEU A 475 -7.38 24.28 -7.02
C LEU A 475 -8.88 23.99 -7.20
N ALA A 476 -9.49 23.21 -6.31
CA ALA A 476 -10.83 22.64 -6.50
C ALA A 476 -11.96 23.66 -6.74
N ASN A 477 -11.82 24.88 -6.21
CA ASN A 477 -12.83 25.94 -6.33
C ASN A 477 -12.46 27.03 -7.34
N LEU A 478 -11.43 26.80 -8.16
CA LEU A 478 -10.96 27.76 -9.16
C LEU A 478 -11.32 27.28 -10.57
N SER A 479 -11.56 28.21 -11.47
CA SER A 479 -11.84 27.93 -12.88
C SER A 479 -11.28 29.03 -13.80
N GLY A 480 -11.15 28.71 -15.09
CA GLY A 480 -10.65 29.63 -16.12
C GLY A 480 -9.33 30.31 -15.74
N MET A 481 -9.23 31.62 -16.00
CA MET A 481 -8.01 32.40 -15.72
C MET A 481 -7.58 32.39 -14.24
N ALA A 482 -8.52 32.25 -13.29
CA ALA A 482 -8.18 32.21 -11.87
C ALA A 482 -7.40 30.94 -11.52
N LEU A 483 -7.79 29.81 -12.10
CA LEU A 483 -7.09 28.53 -11.97
C LEU A 483 -5.70 28.60 -12.62
N GLU A 484 -5.61 29.09 -13.86
CA GLU A 484 -4.34 29.21 -14.58
C GLU A 484 -3.33 30.10 -13.84
N ARG A 485 -3.79 31.25 -13.33
CA ARG A 485 -2.97 32.15 -12.52
C ARG A 485 -2.46 31.46 -11.26
N LYS A 486 -3.33 30.69 -10.59
CA LYS A 486 -2.93 29.98 -9.37
C LYS A 486 -1.87 28.92 -9.64
N ILE A 487 -1.97 28.20 -10.75
CA ILE A 487 -0.95 27.26 -11.20
C ILE A 487 0.38 28.01 -11.45
N GLY A 488 0.35 29.17 -12.10
CA GLY A 488 1.54 30.00 -12.30
C GLY A 488 2.20 30.43 -11.00
N GLU A 489 1.42 30.87 -10.00
CA GLU A 489 1.92 31.20 -8.66
C GLU A 489 2.61 30.01 -7.98
N ILE A 490 2.00 28.81 -8.06
CA ILE A 490 2.56 27.57 -7.53
C ILE A 490 3.88 27.23 -8.21
N LEU A 491 3.92 27.30 -9.55
CA LEU A 491 5.09 26.97 -10.35
C LEU A 491 6.23 27.98 -10.16
N ALA A 492 5.94 29.25 -9.84
CA ALA A 492 6.94 30.27 -9.56
C ALA A 492 7.63 30.07 -8.19
N ASN A 493 6.97 29.42 -7.23
CA ASN A 493 7.55 29.14 -5.92
C ASN A 493 8.30 27.80 -5.93
N LYS A 494 9.62 27.80 -5.68
CA LYS A 494 10.46 26.57 -5.74
C LYS A 494 9.94 25.41 -4.87
N LYS A 495 9.49 25.68 -3.64
CA LYS A 495 8.99 24.65 -2.72
C LYS A 495 7.64 24.10 -3.21
N LEU A 496 6.72 24.98 -3.58
CA LEU A 496 5.40 24.58 -4.07
C LEU A 496 5.50 23.89 -5.44
N ARG A 497 6.40 24.32 -6.33
CA ARG A 497 6.68 23.68 -7.63
C ARG A 497 7.09 22.23 -7.48
N LYS A 498 8.01 21.91 -6.55
CA LYS A 498 8.43 20.53 -6.27
C LYS A 498 7.27 19.68 -5.78
N ARG A 499 6.52 20.19 -4.79
CA ARG A 499 5.32 19.54 -4.25
C ARG A 499 4.28 19.28 -5.34
N PHE A 500 4.01 20.29 -6.17
CA PHE A 500 3.04 20.23 -7.23
C PHE A 500 3.43 19.25 -8.34
N ARG A 501 4.72 19.11 -8.62
CA ARG A 501 5.23 18.12 -9.57
C ARG A 501 4.94 16.69 -9.12
N LEU A 502 5.13 16.38 -7.83
CA LEU A 502 4.78 15.08 -7.26
C LEU A 502 3.27 14.83 -7.36
N PHE A 503 2.46 15.83 -7.02
CA PHE A 503 1.01 15.77 -7.19
C PHE A 503 0.62 15.48 -8.64
N PHE A 504 1.20 16.21 -9.58
CA PHE A 504 0.90 16.07 -10.99
C PHE A 504 1.21 14.67 -11.51
N ASN A 505 2.37 14.14 -11.13
CA ASN A 505 2.77 12.77 -11.46
C ASN A 505 1.79 11.74 -10.87
N ASN A 506 1.39 11.89 -9.61
CA ASN A 506 0.54 10.93 -8.90
C ASN A 506 -0.93 11.01 -9.34
N GLU A 507 -1.43 12.20 -9.68
CA GLU A 507 -2.83 12.41 -10.08
C GLU A 507 -3.08 11.97 -11.52
N TYR A 508 -2.17 12.33 -12.42
CA TYR A 508 -2.35 12.16 -13.86
C TYR A 508 -1.56 10.97 -14.41
N TYR A 509 -0.98 10.12 -13.53
CA TYR A 509 -0.21 8.96 -13.94
C TYR A 509 -0.88 8.04 -14.98
N PRO A 510 -2.21 7.84 -15.02
CA PRO A 510 -2.81 6.97 -16.03
C PRO A 510 -2.64 7.53 -17.45
N ALA A 511 -2.45 8.85 -17.55
CA ALA A 511 -2.20 9.56 -18.80
C ALA A 511 -0.76 10.11 -18.93
N LEU A 512 0.16 9.70 -18.04
CA LEU A 512 1.56 10.10 -18.10
C LEU A 512 2.46 8.89 -18.36
N ILE A 513 3.47 9.08 -19.21
CA ILE A 513 4.60 8.18 -19.33
C ILE A 513 5.82 8.88 -18.70
N PRO A 514 6.35 8.38 -17.57
CA PRO A 514 7.61 8.89 -17.04
C PRO A 514 8.75 8.51 -17.99
N VAL A 515 9.60 9.48 -18.34
CA VAL A 515 10.79 9.30 -19.18
C VAL A 515 11.96 10.00 -18.50
N ARG A 516 12.74 9.24 -17.71
CA ARG A 516 13.81 9.75 -16.85
C ARG A 516 13.28 10.84 -15.90
N ASP A 517 13.85 12.04 -15.95
CA ASP A 517 13.44 13.21 -15.21
C ASP A 517 12.37 14.04 -15.93
N LYS A 518 11.70 13.51 -16.96
CA LYS A 518 10.62 14.18 -17.71
C LYS A 518 9.40 13.28 -17.85
N MET A 519 8.35 13.78 -18.49
CA MET A 519 7.13 13.02 -18.76
C MET A 519 6.57 13.28 -20.16
N VAL A 520 5.77 12.34 -20.66
CA VAL A 520 4.93 12.51 -21.86
C VAL A 520 3.47 12.47 -21.41
N LEU A 521 2.69 13.50 -21.79
CA LEU A 521 1.25 13.54 -21.55
C LEU A 521 0.50 12.93 -22.73
N LEU A 522 -0.27 11.88 -22.46
CA LEU A 522 -1.12 11.18 -23.43
C LEU A 522 -2.50 11.86 -23.46
N ARG A 523 -2.72 12.77 -24.42
CA ARG A 523 -3.97 13.55 -24.50
C ARG A 523 -5.21 12.68 -24.70
N GLU A 524 -5.13 11.69 -25.58
CA GLU A 524 -6.25 10.76 -25.81
C GLU A 524 -6.58 9.92 -24.55
N ALA A 525 -5.56 9.59 -23.74
CA ALA A 525 -5.78 8.91 -22.47
C ALA A 525 -6.47 9.83 -21.46
N MET A 526 -6.08 11.12 -21.39
CA MET A 526 -6.79 12.13 -20.59
C MET A 526 -8.27 12.22 -20.99
N ASP A 527 -8.55 12.30 -22.29
CA ASP A 527 -9.92 12.36 -22.81
C ASP A 527 -10.73 11.12 -22.40
N THR A 528 -10.15 9.92 -22.58
CA THR A 528 -10.76 8.65 -22.19
C THR A 528 -11.07 8.60 -20.68
N LEU A 529 -10.16 9.09 -19.83
CA LEU A 529 -10.36 9.13 -18.38
C LEU A 529 -11.45 10.12 -17.97
N ILE A 530 -11.60 11.23 -18.71
CA ILE A 530 -12.68 12.20 -18.49
C ILE A 530 -14.02 11.61 -18.92
N GLU A 531 -14.10 11.00 -20.10
CA GLU A 531 -15.31 10.34 -20.60
C GLU A 531 -15.82 9.25 -19.66
N ARG A 532 -14.89 8.52 -19.03
CA ARG A 532 -15.20 7.49 -18.04
C ARG A 532 -15.56 8.07 -16.66
N GLY A 533 -15.28 9.35 -16.40
CA GLY A 533 -15.54 10.01 -15.11
C GLY A 533 -14.43 9.83 -14.07
N ALA A 534 -13.27 9.31 -14.45
CA ALA A 534 -12.08 9.26 -13.60
C ALA A 534 -11.38 10.62 -13.55
N LEU A 535 -11.48 11.46 -14.57
CA LEU A 535 -11.03 12.86 -14.50
C LEU A 535 -12.20 13.76 -14.88
N ASN A 536 -12.02 15.08 -14.71
CA ASN A 536 -13.03 16.05 -15.11
C ASN A 536 -12.43 17.16 -15.97
N GLU A 537 -13.26 18.10 -16.42
CA GLU A 537 -12.79 19.18 -17.29
C GLU A 537 -11.79 20.13 -16.59
N THR A 538 -11.91 20.30 -15.27
CA THR A 538 -10.90 21.03 -14.48
C THR A 538 -9.54 20.36 -14.55
N ASP A 539 -9.50 19.01 -14.54
CA ASP A 539 -8.27 18.25 -14.70
C ASP A 539 -7.61 18.46 -16.06
N ARG A 540 -8.39 18.55 -17.15
CA ARG A 540 -7.89 18.93 -18.47
C ARG A 540 -7.20 20.30 -18.43
N ILE A 541 -7.89 21.29 -17.85
CA ILE A 541 -7.36 22.66 -17.75
C ILE A 541 -6.07 22.69 -16.93
N ILE A 542 -5.99 21.94 -15.82
CA ILE A 542 -4.77 21.81 -15.03
C ILE A 542 -3.64 21.24 -15.88
N ALA A 543 -3.86 20.08 -16.53
CA ALA A 543 -2.86 19.42 -17.36
C ALA A 543 -2.32 20.32 -18.46
N GLU A 544 -3.20 20.97 -19.22
CA GLU A 544 -2.80 21.87 -20.30
C GLU A 544 -2.08 23.13 -19.81
N SER A 545 -2.53 23.71 -18.69
CA SER A 545 -1.87 24.86 -18.07
C SER A 545 -0.45 24.52 -17.65
N VAL A 546 -0.24 23.34 -17.08
CA VAL A 546 1.09 22.87 -16.68
C VAL A 546 1.98 22.64 -17.90
N CYS A 547 1.47 22.01 -18.96
CA CYS A 547 2.25 21.87 -20.21
C CYS A 547 2.69 23.22 -20.78
N ARG A 548 1.86 24.27 -20.71
CA ARG A 548 2.21 25.62 -21.17
C ARG A 548 3.21 26.33 -20.24
N GLN A 549 3.03 26.21 -18.93
CA GLN A 549 3.76 27.01 -17.93
C GLN A 549 5.01 26.33 -17.38
N ALA A 550 5.14 25.02 -17.55
CA ALA A 550 6.32 24.21 -17.20
C ALA A 550 6.71 23.26 -18.35
N PRO A 551 7.00 23.78 -19.55
CA PRO A 551 7.32 22.95 -20.71
C PRO A 551 8.55 22.07 -20.48
N GLU A 552 9.45 22.46 -19.58
CA GLU A 552 10.66 21.68 -19.29
C GLU A 552 10.39 20.36 -18.54
N TRP A 553 9.19 20.18 -17.97
CA TRP A 553 8.76 18.89 -17.41
C TRP A 553 8.48 17.84 -18.48
N PHE A 554 8.28 18.27 -19.72
CA PHE A 554 7.81 17.40 -20.80
C PHE A 554 8.91 17.13 -21.82
N MET A 555 8.88 15.93 -22.40
CA MET A 555 9.60 15.65 -23.65
C MET A 555 8.81 16.33 -24.77
N ASN A 556 9.46 17.23 -25.53
CA ASN A 556 8.85 18.12 -26.54
C ASN A 556 7.59 17.50 -27.18
N SER A 557 6.43 18.08 -26.87
CA SER A 557 5.13 17.67 -27.40
C SER A 557 4.86 18.35 -28.74
N GLU A 558 5.74 18.15 -29.72
CA GLU A 558 5.41 18.37 -31.13
C GLU A 558 4.94 17.05 -31.76
#